data_AF-A0AAE3AHN7-F1
#
_entry.id   AF-A0AAE3AHN7-F1
#
_cell.length_a   1.000
_cell.length_b   1.000
_cell.length_c   1.000
_cell.angle_alpha   90.00
_cell.angle_beta   90.00
_cell.angle_gamma   90.00
#
_symmetry.space_group_name_H-M   'P 1'
#
loop_
_entity.id
_entity.type
_entity.pdbx_description
1 polymer ?
#
loop_
_entity_poly.entity_id
_entity_poly.type
_entity_poly.pdbx_seq_one_letter_code
_entity_poly.pdbx_strand_id
1 'polypeptide(L)'
;MKFDYAYLENKKSELSVFQIALIYRNIPLFRAEYEPYMVCPICKEAKLTYVNDQPAYLRTAQKQSHAEDCPLAQLYLSTNRAKTIMNSFNSEDRDYVSRQLHSLLTRISHVKPQKTSICKTNTNHATNFHIEKTPPQITQEGKHLQPKNLLMGFRDEDYNTPLLGYGKFSIEMENKDDRHTLLLRRIATNEHTSSSLACRVFISKKVFLYLPVEYKYLKQQIGYVALFSEFQKSKSGRPYVVTKLCHSSNLQILLI
;
A
#
# COMPACT_ATOMS: atom_id res chain seq x y z
N MET A 1 9.82 -13.55 7.10
CA MET A 1 9.83 -12.31 6.30
C MET A 1 10.27 -11.15 7.18
N LYS A 2 11.05 -10.20 6.63
CA LYS A 2 11.50 -9.00 7.33
C LYS A 2 10.65 -7.80 6.89
N PHE A 3 10.28 -6.92 7.81
CA PHE A 3 9.50 -5.72 7.55
C PHE A 3 10.25 -4.46 7.98
N ASP A 4 10.01 -3.36 7.28
CA ASP A 4 10.69 -2.07 7.50
C ASP A 4 9.89 -1.10 8.40
N TYR A 5 8.64 -1.44 8.75
CA TYR A 5 7.73 -0.62 9.54
C TYR A 5 6.60 -1.44 10.15
N ALA A 6 6.03 -0.93 11.24
CA ALA A 6 4.86 -1.45 11.92
C ALA A 6 3.75 -0.39 11.92
N TYR A 7 2.50 -0.84 12.00
CA TYR A 7 1.42 0.01 12.47
C TYR A 7 1.27 -0.14 13.98
N LEU A 8 1.09 0.98 14.66
CA LEU A 8 0.98 1.07 16.09
C LEU A 8 -0.50 1.33 16.45
N GLU A 9 -1.19 0.30 16.94
CA GLU A 9 -2.65 0.32 17.09
C GLU A 9 -3.15 1.40 18.05
N ASN A 10 -2.51 1.52 19.22
CA ASN A 10 -2.90 2.47 20.27
C ASN A 10 -2.71 3.93 19.84
N LYS A 11 -1.70 4.22 19.00
CA LYS A 11 -1.41 5.59 18.52
C LYS A 11 -1.97 5.85 17.11
N LYS A 12 -2.56 4.85 16.46
CA LYS A 12 -3.10 4.90 15.09
C LYS A 12 -2.11 5.48 14.08
N SER A 13 -0.83 5.11 14.20
CA SER A 13 0.26 5.67 13.42
C SER A 13 1.21 4.58 12.91
N GLU A 14 2.05 4.93 11.94
CA GLU A 14 3.08 4.03 11.42
C GLU A 14 4.44 4.39 12.01
N LEU A 15 5.23 3.36 12.35
CA LEU A 15 6.59 3.50 12.84
C LEU A 15 7.56 2.72 11.97
N SER A 16 8.56 3.41 11.44
CA SER A 16 9.69 2.77 10.76
C SER A 16 10.59 2.01 11.74
N VAL A 17 11.32 1.01 11.26
CA VAL A 17 12.36 0.29 12.02
C VAL A 17 13.38 1.25 12.63
N PHE A 18 13.73 2.33 11.92
CA PHE A 18 14.63 3.36 12.45
C PHE A 18 14.06 4.06 13.69
N GLN A 19 12.80 4.49 13.64
CA GLN A 19 12.11 5.10 14.80
C GLN A 19 12.01 4.11 15.95
N ILE A 20 11.69 2.85 15.66
CA ILE A 20 11.61 1.79 16.66
C ILE A 20 12.96 1.55 17.31
N ALA A 21 14.06 1.53 16.55
CA ALA A 21 15.41 1.39 17.08
C ALA A 21 15.80 2.53 18.02
N LEU A 22 15.35 3.76 17.76
CA LEU A 22 15.55 4.90 18.67
C LEU A 22 14.75 4.72 19.97
N ILE A 23 13.49 4.29 19.88
CA ILE A 23 12.62 4.04 21.04
C ILE A 23 13.15 2.88 21.89
N TYR A 24 13.65 1.82 21.24
CA TYR A 24 14.18 0.61 21.87
C TYR A 24 15.35 0.88 22.84
N ARG A 25 16.03 2.03 22.69
CA ARG A 25 17.05 2.50 23.65
C ARG A 25 16.49 2.69 25.06
N ASN A 26 15.18 2.94 25.19
CA ASN A 26 14.44 2.93 26.44
C ASN A 26 13.56 1.67 26.51
N ILE A 27 14.15 0.57 26.98
CA ILE A 27 13.51 -0.75 27.01
C ILE A 27 12.18 -0.75 27.81
N PRO A 28 12.09 -0.15 29.02
CA PRO A 28 10.83 -0.09 29.75
C PRO A 28 9.70 0.58 28.96
N LEU A 29 9.98 1.73 28.35
CA LEU A 29 9.03 2.44 27.49
C LEU A 29 8.61 1.58 26.28
N PHE A 30 9.59 0.99 25.59
CA PHE A 30 9.34 0.15 24.43
C PHE A 30 8.41 -1.03 24.75
N ARG A 31 8.69 -1.76 25.82
CA ARG A 31 7.90 -2.94 26.24
C ARG A 31 6.49 -2.57 26.69
N ALA A 32 6.30 -1.42 27.33
CA ALA A 32 5.01 -1.01 27.85
C ALA A 32 4.11 -0.37 26.78
N GLU A 33 4.66 0.53 25.95
CA GLU A 33 3.85 1.40 25.08
C GLU A 33 3.86 1.03 23.60
N TYR A 34 4.85 0.26 23.15
CA TYR A 34 5.07 0.02 21.72
C TYR A 34 4.94 -1.45 21.37
N GLU A 35 5.75 -2.32 21.98
CA GLU A 35 5.83 -3.75 21.65
C GLU A 35 4.47 -4.46 21.58
N PRO A 36 3.54 -4.28 22.55
CA PRO A 36 2.26 -5.01 22.54
C PRO A 36 1.32 -4.61 21.40
N TYR A 37 1.52 -3.43 20.81
CA TYR A 37 0.62 -2.78 19.87
C TYR A 37 1.18 -2.69 18.44
N MET A 38 2.37 -3.25 18.20
CA MET A 38 2.96 -3.31 16.86
C MET A 38 2.34 -4.43 16.05
N VAL A 39 1.64 -4.06 14.97
CA VAL A 39 0.99 -5.00 14.05
C VAL A 39 1.39 -4.71 12.60
N CYS A 40 1.06 -5.65 11.72
CA CYS A 40 1.27 -5.52 10.28
C CYS A 40 0.64 -4.23 9.76
N PRO A 41 1.38 -3.40 9.00
CA PRO A 41 0.85 -2.15 8.50
C PRO A 41 -0.17 -2.28 7.37
N ILE A 42 -0.34 -3.46 6.78
CA ILE A 42 -1.35 -3.71 5.74
C ILE A 42 -2.58 -4.39 6.33
N CYS A 43 -2.44 -5.60 6.89
CA CYS A 43 -3.59 -6.34 7.42
C CYS A 43 -3.99 -5.94 8.84
N LYS A 44 -3.07 -5.31 9.60
CA LYS A 44 -3.35 -4.75 10.92
C LYS A 44 -3.81 -5.77 11.97
N GLU A 45 -3.47 -7.04 11.72
CA GLU A 45 -3.82 -8.18 12.55
C GLU A 45 -2.55 -8.88 13.07
N ALA A 46 -1.62 -9.22 12.17
CA ALA A 46 -0.42 -9.96 12.56
C ALA A 46 0.48 -9.12 13.45
N LYS A 47 0.68 -9.58 14.70
CA LYS A 47 1.64 -8.95 15.62
C LYS A 47 3.07 -9.04 15.10
N LEU A 48 3.82 -7.95 15.28
CA LEU A 48 5.21 -7.85 14.87
C LEU A 48 6.13 -7.77 16.09
N THR A 49 7.27 -8.43 15.99
CA THR A 49 8.35 -8.38 16.96
C THR A 49 9.54 -7.65 16.36
N TYR A 50 10.12 -6.72 17.13
CA TYR A 50 11.36 -6.06 16.77
C TYR A 50 12.56 -6.98 17.01
N VAL A 51 13.45 -7.08 16.03
CA VAL A 51 14.72 -7.80 16.13
C VAL A 51 15.85 -6.79 16.01
N ASN A 52 16.62 -6.67 17.10
CA ASN A 52 17.73 -5.73 17.20
C ASN A 52 19.04 -6.31 16.61
N ASP A 53 18.97 -6.76 15.36
CA ASP A 53 20.14 -7.20 14.58
C ASP A 53 20.86 -6.01 13.90
N GLN A 54 21.93 -6.30 13.15
CA GLN A 54 22.62 -5.32 12.29
C GLN A 54 22.51 -5.76 10.81
N PRO A 55 21.60 -5.18 10.01
CA PRO A 55 20.62 -4.14 10.35
C PRO A 55 19.39 -4.70 11.09
N ALA A 56 18.77 -3.85 11.91
CA ALA A 56 17.54 -4.18 12.63
C ALA A 56 16.36 -4.39 11.66
N TYR A 57 15.37 -5.17 12.08
CA TYR A 57 14.16 -5.42 11.30
C TYR A 57 12.99 -5.85 12.18
N LEU A 58 11.80 -5.82 11.61
CA LEU A 58 10.61 -6.43 12.20
C LEU A 58 10.37 -7.80 11.58
N ARG A 59 9.82 -8.72 12.36
CA ARG A 59 9.30 -10.01 11.87
C ARG A 59 7.95 -10.29 12.50
N THR A 60 7.17 -11.19 11.91
CA THR A 60 5.92 -11.66 12.52
C THR A 60 6.25 -12.41 13.81
N ALA A 61 5.44 -12.17 14.85
CA ALA A 61 5.58 -12.87 16.12
C ALA A 61 5.39 -14.39 15.93
N GLN A 62 5.97 -15.19 16.84
CA GLN A 62 5.86 -16.65 16.75
C GLN A 62 4.40 -17.10 16.77
N LYS A 63 4.06 -18.08 15.91
CA LYS A 63 2.70 -18.65 15.75
C LYS A 63 1.62 -17.64 15.33
N GLN A 64 2.01 -16.45 14.87
CA GLN A 64 1.10 -15.48 14.26
C GLN A 64 1.22 -15.56 12.74
N SER A 65 0.09 -15.44 12.05
CA SER A 65 0.02 -15.35 10.59
C SER A 65 -0.62 -14.02 10.19
N HIS A 66 -0.32 -13.55 8.99
CA HIS A 66 -1.16 -12.53 8.39
C HIS A 66 -2.52 -13.11 8.00
N ALA A 67 -3.50 -12.23 7.79
CA ALA A 67 -4.71 -12.56 7.05
C ALA A 67 -4.32 -13.22 5.70
N GLU A 68 -5.09 -14.23 5.27
CA GLU A 68 -4.82 -15.02 4.05
C GLU A 68 -4.66 -14.15 2.81
N ASP A 69 -5.33 -13.01 2.79
CA ASP A 69 -5.39 -12.09 1.68
C ASP A 69 -4.30 -11.01 1.75
N CYS A 70 -3.54 -10.92 2.86
CA CYS A 70 -2.48 -9.93 3.04
C CYS A 70 -1.37 -10.10 1.99
N PRO A 71 -0.97 -9.05 1.24
CA PRO A 71 0.01 -9.20 0.17
C PRO A 71 1.39 -9.60 0.73
N LEU A 72 1.64 -9.32 2.02
CA LEU A 72 2.87 -9.69 2.69
C LEU A 72 2.95 -11.18 3.08
N ALA A 73 1.85 -11.94 2.98
CA ALA A 73 1.85 -13.39 3.13
C ALA A 73 1.83 -14.13 1.80
N GLN A 74 1.83 -13.40 0.67
CA GLN A 74 1.63 -13.96 -0.66
C GLN A 74 2.90 -13.86 -1.50
N LEU A 75 2.98 -14.67 -2.55
CA LEU A 75 4.09 -14.63 -3.50
C LEU A 75 3.96 -13.40 -4.40
N TYR A 76 5.09 -12.77 -4.75
CA TYR A 76 5.11 -11.63 -5.66
C TYR A 76 5.26 -12.05 -7.13
N LEU A 77 4.73 -11.23 -8.02
CA LEU A 77 5.01 -11.30 -9.44
C LEU A 77 6.49 -11.01 -9.71
N SER A 78 7.03 -11.61 -10.77
CA SER A 78 8.35 -11.24 -11.25
C SER A 78 8.34 -9.81 -11.79
N THR A 79 9.49 -9.13 -11.69
CA THR A 79 9.66 -7.76 -12.21
C THR A 79 9.26 -7.65 -13.68
N ASN A 80 9.58 -8.67 -14.50
CA ASN A 80 9.23 -8.70 -15.91
C ASN A 80 7.71 -8.73 -16.12
N ARG A 81 6.97 -9.58 -15.38
CA ARG A 81 5.51 -9.62 -15.49
C ARG A 81 4.88 -8.32 -15.00
N ALA A 82 5.40 -7.71 -13.93
CA ALA A 82 4.94 -6.42 -13.45
C ALA A 82 5.15 -5.30 -14.50
N LYS A 83 6.29 -5.30 -15.21
CA LYS A 83 6.57 -4.37 -16.32
C LYS A 83 5.62 -4.57 -17.49
N THR A 84 5.28 -5.81 -17.83
CA THR A 84 4.27 -6.12 -18.84
C THR A 84 2.90 -5.56 -18.45
N ILE A 85 2.43 -5.84 -17.24
CA ILE A 85 1.13 -5.37 -16.73
C ILE A 85 1.07 -3.83 -16.72
N MET A 86 2.12 -3.16 -16.26
CA MET A 86 2.14 -1.69 -16.12
C MET A 86 1.89 -0.95 -17.43
N ASN A 87 2.34 -1.52 -18.55
CA ASN A 87 2.21 -0.96 -19.89
C ASN A 87 1.13 -1.66 -20.73
N SER A 88 0.37 -2.57 -20.13
CA SER A 88 -0.64 -3.37 -20.82
C SER A 88 -1.88 -2.54 -21.10
N PHE A 89 -2.40 -2.67 -22.33
CA PHE A 89 -3.71 -2.13 -22.71
C PHE A 89 -4.84 -3.16 -22.54
N ASN A 90 -4.52 -4.40 -22.15
CA ASN A 90 -5.51 -5.46 -21.92
C ASN A 90 -6.39 -5.11 -20.71
N SER A 91 -7.72 -5.22 -20.87
CA SER A 91 -8.69 -4.98 -19.80
C SER A 91 -8.45 -5.87 -18.57
N GLU A 92 -8.09 -7.14 -18.76
CA GLU A 92 -7.86 -8.08 -17.65
C GLU A 92 -6.68 -7.64 -16.75
N ASP A 93 -5.58 -7.19 -17.36
CA ASP A 93 -4.42 -6.66 -16.63
C ASP A 93 -4.79 -5.37 -15.87
N ARG A 94 -5.61 -4.50 -16.49
CA ARG A 94 -6.09 -3.27 -15.87
C ARG A 94 -7.05 -3.54 -14.71
N ASP A 95 -7.95 -4.51 -14.86
CA ASP A 95 -8.88 -4.96 -13.82
C ASP A 95 -8.14 -5.65 -12.67
N TYR A 96 -7.08 -6.42 -12.98
CA TYR A 96 -6.19 -6.95 -11.97
C TYR A 96 -5.53 -5.83 -11.16
N VAL A 97 -4.92 -4.83 -11.80
CA VAL A 97 -4.30 -3.68 -11.11
C VAL A 97 -5.32 -2.93 -10.26
N SER A 98 -6.50 -2.64 -10.82
CA SER A 98 -7.57 -1.94 -10.11
C SER A 98 -8.02 -2.69 -8.85
N ARG A 99 -8.16 -4.01 -8.91
CA ARG A 99 -8.49 -4.86 -7.75
C ARG A 99 -7.38 -4.86 -6.70
N GLN A 100 -6.12 -4.91 -7.11
CA GLN A 100 -4.97 -4.86 -6.19
C GLN A 100 -4.91 -3.52 -5.45
N LEU A 101 -5.10 -2.40 -6.17
CA LEU A 101 -5.15 -1.06 -5.57
C LEU A 101 -6.30 -0.92 -4.58
N HIS A 102 -7.49 -1.36 -4.97
CA HIS A 102 -8.68 -1.25 -4.13
C HIS A 102 -8.55 -2.08 -2.85
N SER A 103 -8.10 -3.34 -2.99
CA SER A 103 -7.84 -4.22 -1.86
C SER A 103 -6.82 -3.62 -0.89
N LEU A 104 -5.74 -3.03 -1.40
CA LEU A 104 -4.74 -2.38 -0.58
C LEU A 104 -5.32 -1.16 0.17
N LEU A 105 -6.07 -0.29 -0.51
CA LEU A 105 -6.70 0.88 0.11
C LEU A 105 -7.67 0.51 1.23
N THR A 106 -8.54 -0.48 1.00
CA THR A 106 -9.51 -0.95 2.01
C THR A 106 -8.79 -1.44 3.27
N ARG A 107 -7.67 -2.15 3.11
CA ARG A 107 -6.89 -2.67 4.23
C ARG A 107 -6.15 -1.57 5.01
N ILE A 108 -5.44 -0.69 4.32
CA ILE A 108 -4.65 0.36 5.01
C ILE A 108 -5.52 1.42 5.66
N SER A 109 -6.74 1.63 5.14
CA SER A 109 -7.71 2.58 5.69
C SER A 109 -8.48 2.04 6.89
N HIS A 110 -8.45 0.72 7.13
CA HIS A 110 -9.32 0.05 8.10
C HIS A 110 -10.82 0.33 7.93
N VAL A 111 -11.24 0.80 6.75
CA VAL A 111 -12.66 0.79 6.40
C VAL A 111 -13.03 -0.68 6.31
N LYS A 112 -13.69 -1.22 7.35
CA LYS A 112 -14.22 -2.58 7.30
C LYS A 112 -15.02 -2.66 6.01
N PRO A 113 -14.70 -3.57 5.08
CA PRO A 113 -15.53 -3.74 3.92
C PRO A 113 -16.94 -4.00 4.44
N GLN A 114 -17.92 -3.21 4.02
CA GLN A 114 -19.30 -3.65 4.11
C GLN A 114 -19.28 -5.04 3.48
N LYS A 115 -19.68 -6.07 4.23
CA LYS A 115 -19.82 -7.43 3.71
C LYS A 115 -20.84 -7.35 2.57
N THR A 116 -20.39 -7.08 1.35
CA THR A 116 -21.15 -7.40 0.17
C THR A 116 -21.12 -8.92 0.09
N SER A 117 -22.16 -9.53 0.67
CA SER A 117 -22.55 -10.89 0.38
C SER A 117 -22.65 -10.99 -1.14
N ILE A 118 -21.62 -11.53 -1.78
CA ILE A 118 -21.74 -12.00 -3.14
C ILE A 118 -22.66 -13.22 -3.03
N CYS A 119 -23.96 -12.98 -3.18
CA CYS A 119 -24.92 -14.03 -3.50
C CYS A 119 -24.44 -14.67 -4.81
N LYS A 120 -23.77 -15.80 -4.69
CA LYS A 120 -23.64 -16.74 -5.80
C LYS A 120 -25.07 -17.17 -6.14
N THR A 121 -25.59 -16.71 -7.27
CA THR A 121 -26.79 -17.28 -7.88
C THR A 121 -26.49 -18.73 -8.23
N ASN A 122 -26.92 -19.65 -7.37
CA ASN A 122 -26.98 -21.07 -7.67
C ASN A 122 -28.12 -21.28 -8.68
N THR A 123 -27.78 -21.51 -9.94
CA THR A 123 -28.68 -22.26 -10.82
C THR A 123 -28.66 -23.71 -10.37
N ASN A 124 -29.80 -24.13 -9.82
CA ASN A 124 -30.03 -25.48 -9.34
C ASN A 124 -30.00 -26.48 -10.50
N HIS A 125 -29.06 -27.42 -10.46
CA HIS A 125 -29.34 -28.79 -10.91
C HIS A 125 -28.86 -29.75 -9.81
N ALA A 126 -29.83 -30.45 -9.24
CA ALA A 126 -29.65 -31.40 -8.17
C ALA A 126 -29.07 -32.71 -8.70
N THR A 127 -28.04 -33.23 -8.03
CA THR A 127 -27.82 -34.67 -7.86
C THR A 127 -27.18 -34.91 -6.50
N ASN A 128 -27.79 -35.83 -5.75
CA ASN A 128 -27.42 -36.22 -4.40
C ASN A 128 -26.11 -37.01 -4.42
N PHE A 129 -25.05 -36.46 -3.83
CA PHE A 129 -23.94 -37.23 -3.27
C PHE A 129 -23.49 -36.56 -1.98
N HIS A 130 -23.53 -37.33 -0.88
CA HIS A 130 -22.83 -36.97 0.35
C HIS A 130 -21.33 -36.97 0.07
N ILE A 131 -20.78 -35.78 -0.13
CA ILE A 131 -19.36 -35.51 0.00
C ILE A 131 -19.26 -34.67 1.27
N GLU A 132 -18.56 -35.18 2.28
CA GLU A 132 -18.06 -34.36 3.38
C GLU A 132 -17.35 -33.16 2.75
N LYS A 133 -18.01 -32.00 2.76
CA LYS A 133 -17.41 -30.77 2.28
C LYS A 133 -16.45 -30.31 3.36
N THR A 134 -15.24 -30.87 3.33
CA THR A 134 -14.06 -30.10 3.70
C THR A 134 -14.24 -28.74 2.99
N PRO A 135 -14.25 -27.61 3.73
CA PRO A 135 -14.34 -26.30 3.09
C PRO A 135 -13.27 -26.29 2.01
N PRO A 136 -13.59 -25.92 0.75
CA PRO A 136 -12.57 -25.83 -0.27
C PRO A 136 -11.50 -24.90 0.31
N GLN A 137 -10.31 -25.46 0.56
CA GLN A 137 -9.12 -24.65 0.74
C GLN A 137 -9.04 -23.85 -0.55
N ILE A 138 -9.42 -22.58 -0.47
CA ILE A 138 -9.20 -21.63 -1.55
C ILE A 138 -7.70 -21.39 -1.51
N THR A 139 -6.93 -22.27 -2.14
CA THR A 139 -5.54 -22.02 -2.51
C THR A 139 -5.57 -20.91 -3.56
N GLN A 140 -5.68 -19.66 -3.12
CA GLN A 140 -5.41 -18.53 -3.99
C GLN A 140 -3.90 -18.41 -4.15
N GLU A 141 -3.35 -19.22 -5.07
CA GLU A 141 -2.01 -19.04 -5.65
C GLU A 141 -1.97 -17.82 -6.59
N GLY A 142 -2.62 -16.71 -6.21
CA GLY A 142 -2.47 -15.44 -6.90
C GLY A 142 -1.09 -14.88 -6.56
N LYS A 143 -0.25 -14.59 -7.56
CA LYS A 143 0.92 -13.74 -7.34
C LYS A 143 0.48 -12.28 -7.28
N HIS A 144 1.09 -11.50 -6.39
CA HIS A 144 0.70 -10.11 -6.12
C HIS A 144 1.75 -9.11 -6.59
N LEU A 145 1.32 -7.87 -6.82
CA LEU A 145 2.24 -6.75 -7.00
C LEU A 145 2.87 -6.40 -5.65
N GLN A 146 4.18 -6.17 -5.65
CA GLN A 146 4.91 -5.88 -4.42
C GLN A 146 4.49 -4.51 -3.86
N PRO A 147 3.96 -4.44 -2.63
CA PRO A 147 3.55 -3.18 -2.02
C PRO A 147 4.74 -2.42 -1.42
N LYS A 148 4.74 -1.09 -1.58
CA LYS A 148 5.73 -0.20 -0.98
C LYS A 148 5.05 1.02 -0.36
N ASN A 149 5.24 1.21 0.95
CA ASN A 149 4.79 2.43 1.60
C ASN A 149 5.71 3.60 1.19
N LEU A 150 5.14 4.64 0.55
CA LEU A 150 5.91 5.77 0.01
C LEU A 150 6.44 6.72 1.09
N LEU A 151 6.01 6.56 2.34
CA LEU A 151 6.55 7.29 3.49
C LEU A 151 7.80 6.63 4.08
N MET A 152 8.14 5.42 3.64
CA MET A 152 9.29 4.65 4.11
C MET A 152 10.49 4.82 3.19
N GLY A 153 11.68 4.47 3.70
CA GLY A 153 12.91 4.52 2.92
C GLY A 153 12.86 3.56 1.73
N PHE A 154 13.28 4.03 0.56
CA PHE A 154 13.47 3.21 -0.63
C PHE A 154 14.90 2.67 -0.67
N ARG A 155 15.01 1.37 -0.91
CA ARG A 155 16.26 0.66 -1.16
C ARG A 155 16.62 0.75 -2.63
N ASP A 156 17.86 0.45 -3.00
CA ASP A 156 18.29 0.52 -4.39
C ASP A 156 17.50 -0.41 -5.32
N GLU A 157 17.05 -1.57 -4.81
CA GLU A 157 16.17 -2.54 -5.49
C GLU A 157 14.74 -2.03 -5.75
N ASP A 158 14.26 -1.05 -4.96
CA ASP A 158 12.92 -0.50 -5.11
C ASP A 158 12.80 0.47 -6.30
N TYR A 159 13.93 1.02 -6.77
CA TYR A 159 13.93 1.97 -7.89
C TYR A 159 13.95 1.26 -9.24
N ASN A 160 13.34 1.89 -10.25
CA ASN A 160 13.25 1.35 -11.62
C ASN A 160 12.59 -0.05 -11.69
N THR A 161 11.80 -0.36 -10.66
CA THR A 161 10.99 -1.57 -10.52
C THR A 161 9.52 -1.14 -10.36
N PRO A 162 8.57 -1.75 -11.09
CA PRO A 162 7.14 -1.46 -10.88
C PRO A 162 6.67 -1.97 -9.51
N LEU A 163 6.13 -1.06 -8.69
CA LEU A 163 5.68 -1.34 -7.33
C LEU A 163 4.28 -0.78 -7.10
N LEU A 164 3.56 -1.39 -6.17
CA LEU A 164 2.29 -0.90 -5.67
C LEU A 164 2.56 0.09 -4.52
N GLY A 165 2.79 1.35 -4.88
CA GLY A 165 3.06 2.45 -3.96
C GLY A 165 1.83 2.84 -3.17
N TYR A 166 1.94 3.02 -1.86
CA TYR A 166 0.79 3.40 -1.03
C TYR A 166 1.15 4.25 0.19
N GLY A 167 0.12 4.80 0.86
CA GLY A 167 0.25 5.48 2.15
C GLY A 167 -0.87 6.47 2.41
N LYS A 168 -0.81 7.15 3.56
CA LYS A 168 -1.71 8.23 3.93
C LYS A 168 -1.02 9.58 3.72
N PHE A 169 -1.60 10.46 2.92
CA PHE A 169 -0.95 11.71 2.50
C PHE A 169 -1.88 12.91 2.66
N SER A 170 -1.26 14.10 2.70
CA SER A 170 -1.88 15.33 2.21
C SER A 170 -1.71 15.37 0.70
N ILE A 171 -2.81 15.50 -0.03
CA ILE A 171 -2.91 15.29 -1.48
C ILE A 171 -3.33 16.60 -2.14
N GLU A 172 -2.62 16.96 -3.21
CA GLU A 172 -2.87 18.18 -3.96
C GLU A 172 -2.65 17.92 -5.46
N MET A 173 -3.56 18.42 -6.30
CA MET A 173 -3.39 18.42 -7.75
C MET A 173 -2.94 19.80 -8.23
N GLU A 174 -1.70 19.89 -8.74
CA GLU A 174 -1.20 21.09 -9.41
C GLU A 174 -1.39 20.98 -10.92
N ASN A 175 -2.15 21.91 -11.49
CA ASN A 175 -2.38 22.03 -12.93
C ASN A 175 -1.75 23.34 -13.45
N LYS A 176 -0.70 23.25 -14.29
CA LYS A 176 -0.02 24.42 -14.90
C LYS A 176 0.38 24.14 -16.34
N ASP A 177 -0.09 24.94 -17.30
CA ASP A 177 0.35 24.91 -18.71
C ASP A 177 0.47 23.49 -19.28
N ASP A 178 -0.63 22.72 -19.25
CA ASP A 178 -0.71 21.30 -19.65
C ASP A 178 0.11 20.28 -18.81
N ARG A 179 0.71 20.72 -17.70
CA ARG A 179 1.35 19.83 -16.71
C ARG A 179 0.40 19.57 -15.55
N HIS A 180 0.03 18.30 -15.39
CA HIS A 180 -0.78 17.82 -14.29
C HIS A 180 0.11 17.04 -13.34
N THR A 181 0.20 17.48 -12.09
CA THR A 181 1.07 16.86 -11.09
C THR A 181 0.29 16.60 -9.81
N LEU A 182 0.21 15.33 -9.41
CA LEU A 182 -0.31 14.97 -8.11
C LEU A 182 0.85 14.98 -7.11
N LEU A 183 0.72 15.83 -6.09
CA LEU A 183 1.66 15.96 -4.99
C LEU A 183 1.17 15.17 -3.79
N LEU A 184 1.99 14.23 -3.34
CA LEU A 184 1.74 13.43 -2.15
C LEU A 184 2.70 13.88 -1.05
N ARG A 185 2.18 14.59 -0.05
CA ARG A 185 2.98 15.15 1.03
C ARG A 185 2.73 14.44 2.36
N ARG A 186 3.76 14.36 3.21
CA ARG A 186 3.67 13.79 4.56
C ARG A 186 2.73 14.62 5.41
N ILE A 187 1.79 14.03 6.11
CA ILE A 187 0.89 14.78 6.98
C ILE A 187 1.71 15.40 8.13
N ALA A 188 1.64 16.71 8.28
CA ALA A 188 2.32 17.41 9.37
C ALA A 188 1.71 16.95 10.71
N THR A 189 2.55 16.59 11.66
CA THR A 189 2.10 16.19 13.00
C THR A 189 1.90 17.40 13.92
N ASN A 190 2.43 18.57 13.55
CA ASN A 190 2.43 19.79 14.36
C ASN A 190 2.13 21.00 13.46
N GLU A 191 1.49 22.04 13.99
CA GLU A 191 1.08 23.25 13.24
C GLU A 191 2.24 24.05 12.64
N HIS A 192 3.48 23.83 13.11
CA HIS A 192 4.67 24.59 12.70
C HIS A 192 5.60 23.84 11.72
N THR A 193 5.28 22.61 11.33
CA THR A 193 6.11 21.86 10.37
C THR A 193 5.44 21.83 9.00
N SER A 194 6.08 22.46 8.01
CA SER A 194 5.68 22.34 6.62
C SER A 194 5.74 20.89 6.17
N SER A 195 4.61 20.39 5.65
CA SER A 195 4.44 19.05 5.09
C SER A 195 5.47 18.76 3.98
N SER A 196 6.44 17.89 4.27
CA SER A 196 7.48 17.54 3.30
C SER A 196 6.91 16.68 2.17
N LEU A 197 7.38 16.88 0.95
CA LEU A 197 6.96 16.10 -0.21
C LEU A 197 7.47 14.66 -0.08
N ALA A 198 6.60 13.67 -0.23
CA ALA A 198 6.96 12.25 -0.21
C ALA A 198 7.07 11.68 -1.63
N CYS A 199 6.11 12.02 -2.49
CA CYS A 199 6.11 11.58 -3.88
C CYS A 199 5.52 12.65 -4.81
N ARG A 200 6.11 12.78 -5.99
CA ARG A 200 5.59 13.57 -7.10
C ARG A 200 5.18 12.63 -8.23
N VAL A 201 3.91 12.67 -8.61
CA VAL A 201 3.36 11.87 -9.71
C VAL A 201 3.06 12.78 -10.88
N PHE A 202 3.79 12.61 -11.98
CA PHE A 202 3.53 13.32 -13.22
C PHE A 202 2.43 12.61 -14.02
N ILE A 203 1.43 13.38 -14.44
CA ILE A 203 0.25 12.86 -15.13
C ILE A 203 0.21 13.52 -16.51
N SER A 204 0.31 12.71 -17.56
CA SER A 204 0.19 13.23 -18.93
C SER A 204 -1.24 13.68 -19.21
N LYS A 205 -1.43 14.67 -20.11
CA LYS A 205 -2.74 15.12 -20.58
C LYS A 205 -3.66 13.96 -20.97
N LYS A 206 -3.12 12.96 -21.68
CA LYS A 206 -3.88 11.77 -22.10
C LYS A 206 -4.50 11.02 -20.92
N VAL A 207 -3.74 10.71 -19.87
CA VAL A 207 -4.29 9.99 -18.71
C VAL A 207 -5.10 10.92 -17.79
N PHE A 208 -4.73 12.20 -17.69
CA PHE A 208 -5.50 13.20 -16.95
C PHE A 208 -6.96 13.29 -17.44
N LEU A 209 -7.21 13.19 -18.74
CA LEU A 209 -8.56 13.17 -19.31
C LEU A 209 -9.44 12.07 -18.70
N TYR A 210 -8.87 10.89 -18.42
CA TYR A 210 -9.58 9.72 -17.91
C TYR A 210 -9.47 9.53 -16.39
N LEU A 211 -8.88 10.47 -15.66
CA LEU A 211 -8.94 10.44 -14.21
C LEU A 211 -10.37 10.78 -13.74
N PRO A 212 -10.82 10.22 -12.60
CA PRO A 212 -12.02 10.68 -11.93
C PRO A 212 -11.99 12.19 -11.68
N VAL A 213 -13.14 12.85 -11.83
CA VAL A 213 -13.28 14.31 -11.76
C VAL A 213 -12.82 14.83 -10.40
N GLU A 214 -13.16 14.10 -9.34
CA GLU A 214 -12.77 14.36 -7.96
C GLU A 214 -11.25 14.43 -7.78
N TYR A 215 -10.46 13.67 -8.55
CA TYR A 215 -9.00 13.69 -8.43
C TYR A 215 -8.37 14.90 -9.12
N LYS A 216 -9.03 15.46 -10.14
CA LYS A 216 -8.50 16.55 -10.98
C LYS A 216 -8.44 17.90 -10.27
N TYR A 217 -9.25 18.08 -9.23
CA TYR A 217 -9.45 19.35 -8.53
C TYR A 217 -9.14 19.26 -7.04
N LEU A 218 -8.35 18.27 -6.61
CA LEU A 218 -7.95 18.11 -5.22
C LEU A 218 -7.16 19.33 -4.73
N LYS A 219 -7.74 20.07 -3.79
CA LYS A 219 -7.10 21.17 -3.06
C LYS A 219 -6.77 20.70 -1.65
N GLN A 220 -5.52 20.30 -1.44
CA GLN A 220 -4.95 19.93 -0.14
C GLN A 220 -5.90 19.14 0.78
N GLN A 221 -6.16 17.88 0.43
CA GLN A 221 -7.03 16.98 1.21
C GLN A 221 -6.23 15.81 1.80
N ILE A 222 -6.67 15.29 2.93
CA ILE A 222 -6.06 14.10 3.53
C ILE A 222 -6.75 12.86 2.94
N GLY A 223 -5.95 11.88 2.54
CA GLY A 223 -6.49 10.63 2.01
C GLY A 223 -5.47 9.51 1.97
N TYR A 224 -5.97 8.30 1.77
CA TYR A 224 -5.17 7.14 1.42
C TYR A 224 -4.99 7.10 -0.09
N VAL A 225 -3.75 6.92 -0.54
CA VAL A 225 -3.42 6.79 -1.95
C VAL A 225 -2.78 5.43 -2.18
N ALA A 226 -3.18 4.78 -3.25
CA ALA A 226 -2.50 3.63 -3.81
C ALA A 226 -2.25 3.90 -5.30
N LEU A 227 -1.06 3.61 -5.79
CA LEU A 227 -0.72 3.75 -7.19
C LEU A 227 0.26 2.67 -7.67
N PHE A 228 0.10 2.22 -8.90
CA PHE A 228 0.99 1.25 -9.52
C PHE A 228 1.91 1.94 -10.53
N SER A 229 3.19 2.00 -10.22
CA SER A 229 4.16 2.72 -11.05
C SER A 229 5.60 2.32 -10.79
N GLU A 230 6.49 2.79 -11.67
CA GLU A 230 7.94 2.72 -11.50
C GLU A 230 8.46 4.01 -10.83
N PHE A 231 9.23 3.87 -9.75
CA PHE A 231 9.70 5.00 -8.95
C PHE A 231 11.18 5.30 -9.21
N GLN A 232 11.50 6.60 -9.24
CA GLN A 232 12.86 7.11 -9.45
C GLN A 232 13.27 8.04 -8.32
N LYS A 233 14.58 8.08 -8.01
CA LYS A 233 15.17 9.09 -7.12
C LYS A 233 14.96 10.48 -7.74
N SER A 234 14.64 11.48 -6.92
CA SER A 234 14.60 12.86 -7.39
C SER A 234 16.00 13.27 -7.90
N LYS A 235 16.07 13.76 -9.14
CA LYS A 235 17.32 14.23 -9.77
C LYS A 235 18.00 15.38 -9.00
N SER A 236 17.24 16.07 -8.14
CA SER A 236 17.69 17.27 -7.42
C SER A 236 18.34 17.00 -6.06
N GLY A 237 18.64 15.73 -5.74
CA GLY A 237 19.16 15.34 -4.41
C GLY A 237 18.13 15.45 -3.28
N ARG A 238 16.87 15.75 -3.62
CA ARG A 238 15.77 15.85 -2.65
C ARG A 238 15.29 14.46 -2.23
N PRO A 239 14.85 14.26 -0.97
CA PRO A 239 14.58 12.94 -0.38
C PRO A 239 13.23 12.31 -0.80
N TYR A 240 12.61 12.81 -1.86
CA TYR A 240 11.31 12.33 -2.35
C TYR A 240 11.46 11.56 -3.65
N VAL A 241 10.47 10.72 -3.95
CA VAL A 241 10.46 9.91 -5.18
C VAL A 241 9.61 10.54 -6.28
N VAL A 242 10.04 10.34 -7.52
CA VAL A 242 9.36 10.82 -8.71
C VAL A 242 8.82 9.63 -9.49
N THR A 243 7.62 9.77 -10.03
CA THR A 243 7.05 8.78 -10.93
C THR A 243 6.14 9.42 -11.98
N LYS A 244 5.76 8.63 -12.99
CA LYS A 244 4.81 9.02 -14.04
C LYS A 244 3.65 8.05 -14.04
N LEU A 245 2.42 8.56 -13.99
CA LEU A 245 1.24 7.73 -14.08
C LEU A 245 1.05 7.25 -15.52
N CYS A 246 1.13 5.93 -15.73
CA CYS A 246 0.98 5.32 -17.06
C CYS A 246 -0.49 5.27 -17.51
N HIS A 247 -1.39 4.85 -16.62
CA HIS A 247 -2.83 4.71 -16.90
C HIS A 247 -3.66 5.29 -15.75
N SER A 248 -4.86 5.79 -16.04
CA SER A 248 -5.77 6.31 -15.01
C SER A 248 -6.18 5.23 -13.99
N SER A 249 -6.30 3.97 -14.43
CA SER A 249 -6.59 2.81 -13.57
C SER A 249 -5.46 2.46 -12.59
N ASN A 250 -4.26 3.02 -12.76
CA ASN A 250 -3.11 2.76 -11.89
C ASN A 250 -3.07 3.71 -10.69
N LEU A 251 -4.11 4.49 -10.44
CA LEU A 251 -4.23 5.39 -9.30
C LEU A 251 -5.62 5.24 -8.68
N GLN A 252 -5.66 5.04 -7.37
CA GLN A 252 -6.88 5.15 -6.58
C GLN A 252 -6.60 5.99 -5.34
N ILE A 253 -7.58 6.82 -4.99
CA ILE A 253 -7.53 7.70 -3.83
C ILE A 253 -8.82 7.51 -3.03
N LEU A 254 -8.67 7.28 -1.74
CA LEU A 254 -9.74 7.25 -0.75
C LEU A 254 -9.57 8.45 0.18
N LEU A 255 -10.41 9.46 0.03
CA LEU A 255 -10.41 10.68 0.84
C LEU A 255 -10.98 10.41 2.25
N ILE A 256 -10.55 11.20 3.23
CA ILE A 256 -10.98 11.13 4.65
C ILE A 256 -11.68 12.42 5.04
#